data_AF-A0A7J8X0I8-F1
#
_entry.id   AF-A0A7J8X0I8-F1
#
_cell.length_a   1.000
_cell.length_b   1.000
_cell.length_c   1.000
_cell.angle_alpha   90.00
_cell.angle_beta   90.00
_cell.angle_gamma   90.00
#
_symmetry.space_group_name_H-M   'P 1'
#
loop_
_entity.id
_entity.type
_entity.pdbx_description
1 polymer ?
#
loop_
_entity_poly.entity_id
_entity_poly.type
_entity_poly.pdbx_seq_one_letter_code
_entity_poly.pdbx_strand_id
1 'polypeptide(L)'
;MMMQPGTYFYHGHYGMQRSAGLYGSLIVDMADGEKEPFHYDAEFNLLLSDWWHKSVHEQEVGLSSNPFRWIGEPQSLLINGRGQYNCSLAAKFSNSSISQCKFEGNEKCAPQVLKVRPNKTYRLRIASTTALASLNLAIEGHKMVVVEADGNHVQPFAVNDLDIYSGESYSVLLKTDQNPYKNYWVSIGVRGRDPKTNQALTLLSYSATPASKLPTTQPPVTPRWDDYNHSKAFTKSIYALMGSPQPPKTYDRRIILLNTQNRLNGFVKWAINNVSLVLPSTPYLGSIKFGLNNAFDQKTPPDNYDSSYDIMKPAPNQNTTQGSGVYSIT
;
A
#
# COMPACT_ATOMS: atom_id res chain seq x y z
N MET A 1 -22.73 -0.10 -12.77
CA MET A 1 -21.64 -0.77 -12.04
C MET A 1 -22.18 -0.98 -10.63
N MET A 2 -22.59 -2.21 -10.28
CA MET A 2 -22.93 -2.50 -8.89
C MET A 2 -21.61 -2.54 -8.12
N MET A 3 -21.42 -1.65 -7.15
CA MET A 3 -20.24 -1.70 -6.27
C MET A 3 -20.39 -2.91 -5.36
N GLN A 4 -19.40 -3.80 -5.38
CA GLN A 4 -19.35 -4.92 -4.46
C GLN A 4 -19.00 -4.41 -3.05
N PRO A 5 -19.48 -5.09 -1.99
CA PRO A 5 -19.08 -4.77 -0.62
C PRO A 5 -17.58 -5.01 -0.44
N GLY A 6 -16.93 -4.15 0.33
CA GLY A 6 -15.48 -4.23 0.48
C GLY A 6 -14.85 -2.98 1.06
N THR A 7 -13.54 -3.08 1.25
CA THR A 7 -12.67 -2.00 1.69
C THR A 7 -12.00 -1.37 0.49
N TYR A 8 -12.37 -0.14 0.17
CA TYR A 8 -11.79 0.65 -0.91
C TYR A 8 -11.25 1.98 -0.37
N PHE A 9 -10.71 2.78 -1.27
CA PHE A 9 -10.24 4.13 -0.99
C PHE A 9 -10.30 4.97 -2.26
N TYR A 10 -10.26 6.29 -2.11
CA TYR A 10 -10.05 7.23 -3.19
C TYR A 10 -8.72 7.95 -3.00
N HIS A 11 -8.13 8.44 -4.10
CA HIS A 11 -6.95 9.30 -4.05
C HIS A 11 -6.87 10.23 -5.27
N GLY A 12 -6.07 11.29 -5.15
CA GLY A 12 -5.74 12.18 -6.27
C GLY A 12 -5.01 11.42 -7.38
N HIS A 13 -5.41 11.63 -8.62
CA HIS A 13 -4.86 10.92 -9.80
C HIS A 13 -4.36 11.88 -10.90
N TYR A 14 -4.00 13.09 -10.52
CA TYR A 14 -3.34 14.08 -11.38
C TYR A 14 -2.00 14.48 -10.77
N GLY A 15 -0.92 14.41 -11.55
CA GLY A 15 0.44 14.62 -11.04
C GLY A 15 0.75 13.73 -9.83
N MET A 16 1.40 14.29 -8.82
CA MET A 16 1.69 13.64 -7.54
C MET A 16 0.73 14.11 -6.40
N GLN A 17 -0.47 14.59 -6.74
CA GLN A 17 -1.40 15.20 -5.76
C GLN A 17 -1.77 14.28 -4.59
N ARG A 18 -1.86 12.95 -4.78
CA ARG A 18 -2.12 12.02 -3.67
C ARG A 18 -1.06 12.11 -2.57
N SER A 19 0.21 12.31 -2.94
CA SER A 19 1.31 12.44 -1.99
C SER A 19 1.23 13.74 -1.17
N ALA A 20 0.42 14.70 -1.61
CA ALA A 20 0.12 15.92 -0.85
C ALA A 20 -0.99 15.73 0.20
N GLY A 21 -1.60 14.54 0.29
CA GLY A 21 -2.65 14.23 1.26
C GLY A 21 -4.05 14.05 0.68
N LEU A 22 -4.22 14.08 -0.65
CA LEU A 22 -5.53 13.87 -1.27
C LEU A 22 -5.85 12.37 -1.37
N TYR A 23 -6.38 11.80 -0.29
CA TYR A 23 -6.88 10.42 -0.22
C TYR A 23 -7.85 10.23 0.95
N GLY A 24 -8.58 9.12 0.95
CA GLY A 24 -9.48 8.74 2.04
C GLY A 24 -10.12 7.38 1.80
N SER A 25 -10.69 6.79 2.84
CA SER A 25 -11.34 5.49 2.75
C SER A 25 -12.70 5.58 2.07
N LEU A 26 -13.06 4.52 1.34
CA LEU A 26 -14.38 4.29 0.78
C LEU A 26 -14.79 2.88 1.19
N ILE A 27 -15.71 2.74 2.12
CA ILE A 27 -16.21 1.44 2.57
C ILE A 27 -17.57 1.21 1.92
N VAL A 28 -17.73 0.06 1.27
CA VAL A 28 -19.02 -0.39 0.76
C VAL A 28 -19.48 -1.54 1.66
N ASP A 29 -20.59 -1.35 2.34
CA ASP A 29 -21.18 -2.40 3.18
C ASP A 29 -21.97 -3.40 2.33
N MET A 30 -22.27 -4.55 2.94
CA MET A 30 -23.23 -5.52 2.40
C MET A 30 -24.58 -4.82 2.10
N ALA A 31 -25.30 -5.30 1.08
CA ALA A 31 -26.62 -4.79 0.78
C ALA A 31 -27.59 -5.01 1.98
N ASP A 32 -28.63 -4.17 2.07
CA ASP A 32 -29.61 -4.27 3.15
C ASP A 32 -30.21 -5.68 3.24
N GLY A 33 -30.08 -6.30 4.42
CA GLY A 33 -30.55 -7.66 4.68
C GLY A 33 -29.54 -8.77 4.39
N GLU A 34 -28.44 -8.47 3.70
CA GLU A 34 -27.31 -9.40 3.54
C GLU A 34 -26.36 -9.34 4.74
N LYS A 35 -25.56 -10.40 4.90
CA LYS A 35 -24.59 -10.51 6.00
C LYS A 35 -23.25 -10.96 5.44
N GLU A 36 -22.19 -10.45 6.06
CA GLU A 36 -20.83 -10.92 5.84
C GLU A 36 -20.73 -12.43 6.12
N PRO A 37 -19.90 -13.18 5.38
CA PRO A 37 -19.72 -14.62 5.58
C PRO A 37 -18.91 -14.96 6.84
N PHE A 38 -18.55 -13.96 7.64
CA PHE A 38 -17.83 -14.06 8.89
C PHE A 38 -18.45 -13.12 9.94
N HIS A 39 -18.20 -13.40 11.22
CA HIS A 39 -18.76 -12.63 12.33
C HIS A 39 -17.68 -11.80 13.04
N TYR A 40 -18.04 -10.57 13.42
CA TYR A 40 -17.25 -9.67 14.24
C TYR A 40 -18.17 -8.80 15.11
N ASP A 41 -17.67 -8.35 16.24
CA ASP A 41 -18.39 -7.51 17.20
C ASP A 41 -18.31 -6.01 16.87
N ALA A 42 -17.20 -5.58 16.25
CA ALA A 42 -17.00 -4.21 15.79
C ALA A 42 -15.86 -4.16 14.75
N GLU A 43 -15.58 -2.98 14.21
CA GLU A 43 -14.53 -2.81 13.21
C GLU A 43 -13.69 -1.55 13.43
N PHE A 44 -12.49 -1.58 12.84
CA PHE A 44 -11.61 -0.42 12.69
C PHE A 44 -11.21 -0.26 11.23
N ASN A 45 -10.93 0.98 10.85
CA ASN A 45 -10.41 1.34 9.54
C ASN A 45 -9.03 1.98 9.70
N LEU A 46 -8.04 1.43 8.99
CA LEU A 46 -6.65 1.86 8.96
C LEU A 46 -6.25 2.16 7.51
N LEU A 47 -6.13 3.44 7.19
CA LEU A 47 -5.55 3.92 5.94
C LEU A 47 -4.07 4.26 6.16
N LEU A 48 -3.20 3.54 5.48
CA LEU A 48 -1.76 3.65 5.58
C LEU A 48 -1.20 4.53 4.46
N SER A 49 -0.31 5.44 4.82
CA SER A 49 0.40 6.26 3.85
C SER A 49 1.81 6.58 4.34
N ASP A 50 2.60 7.22 3.49
CA ASP A 50 3.94 7.72 3.78
C ASP A 50 4.00 9.23 3.53
N TRP A 51 4.96 9.91 4.16
CA TRP A 51 5.00 11.36 4.17
C TRP A 51 6.42 11.89 4.03
N TRP A 52 6.56 12.89 3.17
CA TRP A 52 7.78 13.68 3.00
C TRP A 52 7.56 15.11 3.46
N HIS A 53 8.59 15.74 3.99
CA HIS A 53 8.56 17.15 4.39
C HIS A 53 8.77 18.10 3.21
N LYS A 54 9.34 17.58 2.12
CA LYS A 54 9.56 18.31 0.89
C LYS A 54 8.25 18.43 0.11
N SER A 55 7.95 19.61 -0.44
CA SER A 55 6.72 19.81 -1.22
C SER A 55 6.64 18.90 -2.44
N VAL A 56 5.43 18.44 -2.78
CA VAL A 56 5.22 17.57 -3.95
C VAL A 56 5.67 18.24 -5.26
N HIS A 57 5.49 19.55 -5.41
CA HIS A 57 5.93 20.28 -6.61
C HIS A 57 7.45 20.27 -6.75
N GLU A 58 8.20 20.45 -5.65
CA GLU A 58 9.66 20.38 -5.72
C GLU A 58 10.15 18.96 -5.99
N GLN A 59 9.42 17.94 -5.49
CA GLN A 59 9.67 16.54 -5.84
C GLN A 59 9.42 16.27 -7.33
N GLU A 60 8.30 16.71 -7.89
CA GLU A 60 7.95 16.59 -9.32
C GLU A 60 9.02 17.23 -10.22
N VAL A 61 9.45 18.45 -9.89
CA VAL A 61 10.54 19.13 -10.59
C VAL A 61 11.83 18.33 -10.47
N GLY A 62 12.15 17.81 -9.28
CA GLY A 62 13.34 16.98 -9.04
C GLY A 62 13.37 15.71 -9.90
N LEU A 63 12.25 14.99 -9.96
CA LEU A 63 12.08 13.77 -10.76
C LEU A 63 12.09 14.06 -12.27
N SER A 64 11.70 15.27 -12.67
CA SER A 64 11.71 15.73 -14.06
C SER A 64 13.01 16.46 -14.46
N SER A 65 13.97 16.61 -13.55
CA SER A 65 15.24 17.30 -13.79
C SER A 65 16.27 16.39 -14.47
N ASN A 66 17.25 17.01 -15.13
CA ASN A 66 18.50 16.37 -15.55
C ASN A 66 19.68 17.23 -15.01
N PRO A 67 20.41 16.77 -13.97
CA PRO A 67 20.37 15.44 -13.38
C PRO A 67 19.09 15.15 -12.57
N PHE A 68 18.68 13.88 -12.59
CA PHE A 68 17.54 13.37 -11.83
C PHE A 68 17.78 13.51 -10.32
N ARG A 69 16.80 14.05 -9.58
CA ARG A 69 16.86 14.19 -8.12
C ARG A 69 15.83 13.27 -7.48
N TRP A 70 16.30 12.17 -6.91
CA TRP A 70 15.46 11.20 -6.20
C TRP A 70 14.83 11.82 -4.94
N ILE A 71 13.57 11.49 -4.67
CA ILE A 71 12.82 12.01 -3.51
C ILE A 71 13.32 11.45 -2.17
N GLY A 72 14.06 10.33 -2.19
CA GLY A 72 14.53 9.65 -0.98
C GLY A 72 13.41 8.86 -0.28
N GLU A 73 13.77 8.25 0.85
CA GLU A 73 12.80 7.54 1.71
C GLU A 73 11.91 8.54 2.48
N PRO A 74 10.67 8.16 2.84
CA PRO A 74 9.77 9.05 3.57
C PRO A 74 10.31 9.39 4.96
N GLN A 75 9.98 10.58 5.46
CA GLN A 75 10.34 10.99 6.81
C GLN A 75 9.47 10.32 7.88
N SER A 76 8.21 10.04 7.55
CA SER A 76 7.26 9.38 8.45
C SER A 76 6.35 8.42 7.70
N LEU A 77 6.01 7.31 8.34
CA LEU A 77 4.86 6.49 8.00
C LEU A 77 3.64 7.02 8.77
N LEU A 78 2.46 6.98 8.15
CA LEU A 78 1.22 7.49 8.73
C LEU A 78 0.18 6.37 8.84
N ILE A 79 -0.51 6.33 9.98
CA ILE A 79 -1.73 5.55 10.21
C ILE A 79 -2.86 6.55 10.36
N ASN A 80 -3.86 6.50 9.46
CA ASN A 80 -4.98 7.45 9.42
C ASN A 80 -4.52 8.92 9.41
N GLY A 81 -3.45 9.20 8.63
CA GLY A 81 -2.88 10.55 8.47
C GLY A 81 -2.00 11.02 9.63
N ARG A 82 -1.67 10.15 10.60
CA ARG A 82 -0.90 10.50 11.81
C ARG A 82 0.35 9.65 11.93
N GLY A 83 1.48 10.27 12.29
CA GLY A 83 2.75 9.59 12.46
C GLY A 83 3.73 10.41 13.28
N GLN A 84 4.86 9.81 13.63
CA GLN A 84 5.88 10.43 14.47
C GLN A 84 7.14 10.78 13.65
N TYR A 85 7.80 11.88 14.01
CA TYR A 85 9.07 12.31 13.42
C TYR A 85 10.00 12.84 14.52
N ASN A 86 11.29 12.51 14.47
CA ASN A 86 12.31 12.85 15.48
C ASN A 86 12.01 12.40 16.93
N CYS A 87 10.99 11.57 17.13
CA CYS A 87 10.67 10.91 18.39
C CYS A 87 10.08 9.52 18.11
N SER A 88 10.02 8.67 19.12
CA SER A 88 9.30 7.40 19.06
C SER A 88 8.43 7.18 20.30
N LEU A 89 7.26 6.56 20.12
CA LEU A 89 6.45 6.06 21.25
C LEU A 89 7.18 4.95 22.03
N ALA A 90 8.10 4.26 21.38
CA ALA A 90 8.87 3.15 21.92
C ALA A 90 10.35 3.54 22.15
N ALA A 91 10.67 4.83 22.30
CA ALA A 91 12.05 5.31 22.46
C ALA A 91 12.79 4.62 23.62
N LYS A 92 12.08 4.26 24.70
CA LYS A 92 12.63 3.51 25.85
C LYS A 92 13.25 2.16 25.50
N PHE A 93 12.93 1.58 24.35
CA PHE A 93 13.49 0.31 23.86
C PHE A 93 14.51 0.51 22.74
N SER A 94 14.73 1.74 22.30
CA SER A 94 15.69 2.04 21.25
C SER A 94 17.05 2.34 21.86
N ASN A 95 18.11 1.76 21.27
CA ASN A 95 19.49 2.13 21.59
C ASN A 95 19.94 3.42 20.87
N SER A 96 19.04 4.07 20.13
CA SER A 96 19.32 5.32 19.42
C SER A 96 19.04 6.54 20.32
N SER A 97 19.62 7.68 19.98
CA SER A 97 19.39 8.97 20.65
C SER A 97 18.01 9.59 20.35
N ILE A 98 17.04 8.79 19.91
CA ILE A 98 15.69 9.26 19.61
C ILE A 98 14.92 9.56 20.89
N SER A 99 14.24 10.72 20.91
CA SER A 99 13.48 11.15 22.08
C SER A 99 12.15 10.38 22.22
N GLN A 100 11.66 10.24 23.45
CA GLN A 100 10.31 9.73 23.71
C GLN A 100 9.28 10.77 23.25
N CYS A 101 8.33 10.37 22.39
CA CYS A 101 7.23 11.25 22.02
C CYS A 101 6.37 11.54 23.26
N LYS A 102 6.03 12.81 23.46
CA LYS A 102 5.10 13.28 24.51
C LYS A 102 3.82 13.75 23.81
N PHE A 103 2.73 13.03 24.03
CA PHE A 103 1.42 13.37 23.48
C PHE A 103 0.42 13.54 24.62
N GLU A 104 -0.37 14.61 24.55
CA GLU A 104 -1.55 14.87 25.38
C GLU A 104 -2.82 14.29 24.74
N GLY A 105 -2.76 13.92 23.45
CA GLY A 105 -3.79 13.21 22.70
C GLY A 105 -4.62 14.10 21.77
N ASN A 106 -4.47 15.42 21.85
CA ASN A 106 -5.13 16.41 20.99
C ASN A 106 -4.26 16.82 19.78
N GLU A 107 -2.98 16.43 19.75
CA GLU A 107 -2.07 16.80 18.70
C GLU A 107 -2.45 16.13 17.37
N LYS A 108 -2.21 16.84 16.26
CA LYS A 108 -2.52 16.31 14.91
C LYS A 108 -1.73 15.03 14.59
N CYS A 109 -0.55 14.87 15.17
CA CYS A 109 0.32 13.70 15.01
C CYS A 109 0.16 12.64 16.11
N ALA A 110 -0.66 12.88 17.15
CA ALA A 110 -0.89 11.89 18.20
C ALA A 110 -1.54 10.63 17.61
N PRO A 111 -1.02 9.43 17.90
CA PRO A 111 -1.50 8.19 17.29
C PRO A 111 -2.96 7.91 17.62
N GLN A 112 -3.72 7.40 16.65
CA GLN A 112 -5.09 6.93 16.91
C GLN A 112 -5.06 5.57 17.61
N VAL A 113 -5.40 5.57 18.91
CA VAL A 113 -5.48 4.35 19.73
C VAL A 113 -6.70 3.51 19.34
N LEU A 114 -6.51 2.21 19.15
CA LEU A 114 -7.56 1.24 18.87
C LEU A 114 -8.08 0.67 20.20
N LYS A 115 -9.22 1.17 20.68
CA LYS A 115 -9.79 0.75 21.97
C LYS A 115 -10.64 -0.50 21.81
N VAL A 116 -10.28 -1.58 22.49
CA VAL A 116 -10.96 -2.88 22.39
C VAL A 116 -11.48 -3.39 23.72
N ARG A 117 -12.54 -4.19 23.68
CA ARG A 117 -13.01 -4.96 24.84
C ARG A 117 -12.40 -6.36 24.80
N PRO A 118 -12.06 -6.98 25.95
CA PRO A 118 -11.56 -8.34 25.99
C PRO A 118 -12.57 -9.35 25.42
N ASN A 119 -12.08 -10.48 24.90
CA ASN A 119 -12.89 -11.58 24.35
C ASN A 119 -13.88 -11.18 23.25
N LYS A 120 -13.47 -10.25 22.39
CA LYS A 120 -14.22 -9.79 21.22
C LYS A 120 -13.43 -10.03 19.95
N THR A 121 -14.15 -10.09 18.84
CA THR A 121 -13.58 -10.20 17.50
C THR A 121 -13.79 -8.88 16.76
N TYR A 122 -12.71 -8.30 16.26
CA TYR A 122 -12.75 -7.06 15.48
C TYR A 122 -12.37 -7.32 14.04
N ARG A 123 -13.06 -6.69 13.08
CA ARG A 123 -12.59 -6.56 11.70
C ARG A 123 -11.67 -5.34 11.61
N LEU A 124 -10.42 -5.53 11.19
CA LEU A 124 -9.53 -4.43 10.85
C LEU A 124 -9.47 -4.34 9.33
N ARG A 125 -10.05 -3.26 8.80
CA ARG A 125 -9.95 -2.87 7.39
C ARG A 125 -8.68 -2.08 7.21
N ILE A 126 -7.82 -2.51 6.31
CA ILE A 126 -6.48 -1.95 6.10
C ILE A 126 -6.35 -1.62 4.62
N ALA A 127 -5.99 -0.39 4.28
CA ALA A 127 -5.75 0.04 2.90
C ALA A 127 -4.45 0.83 2.82
N SER A 128 -3.77 0.77 1.66
CA SER A 128 -2.50 1.46 1.46
C SER A 128 -2.54 2.45 0.29
N THR A 129 -2.34 3.73 0.60
CA THR A 129 -2.20 4.82 -0.37
C THR A 129 -0.78 5.38 -0.41
N THR A 130 0.23 4.60 -0.02
CA THR A 130 1.63 5.01 0.02
C THR A 130 2.14 5.47 -1.35
N ALA A 131 2.97 6.51 -1.38
CA ALA A 131 3.69 6.98 -2.57
C ALA A 131 4.77 5.99 -3.00
N LEU A 132 5.48 5.41 -2.04
CA LEU A 132 6.65 4.56 -2.27
C LEU A 132 6.67 3.31 -1.38
N ALA A 133 6.37 3.47 -0.10
CA ALA A 133 6.65 2.43 0.90
C ALA A 133 5.82 1.17 0.68
N SER A 134 6.48 0.00 0.69
CA SER A 134 5.84 -1.28 0.95
C SER A 134 5.90 -1.54 2.45
N LEU A 135 4.78 -1.90 3.05
CA LEU A 135 4.63 -1.92 4.49
C LEU A 135 4.39 -3.34 4.99
N ASN A 136 4.75 -3.56 6.25
CA ASN A 136 4.37 -4.75 7.00
C ASN A 136 3.67 -4.32 8.28
N LEU A 137 2.51 -4.90 8.55
CA LEU A 137 1.70 -4.65 9.75
C LEU A 137 1.77 -5.85 10.68
N ALA A 138 2.05 -5.61 11.95
CA ALA A 138 2.01 -6.63 13.00
C ALA A 138 1.35 -6.07 14.27
N ILE A 139 0.63 -6.95 14.99
CA ILE A 139 0.00 -6.62 16.27
C ILE A 139 0.62 -7.51 17.34
N GLU A 140 1.21 -6.88 18.36
CA GLU A 140 1.95 -7.58 19.40
C GLU A 140 1.10 -8.64 20.10
N GLY A 141 1.57 -9.89 20.07
CA GLY A 141 0.91 -11.01 20.74
C GLY A 141 -0.41 -11.46 20.11
N HIS A 142 -0.79 -10.93 18.94
CA HIS A 142 -2.04 -11.29 18.29
C HIS A 142 -1.81 -11.83 16.88
N LYS A 143 -2.53 -12.91 16.55
CA LYS A 143 -2.69 -13.36 15.17
C LYS A 143 -3.82 -12.60 14.50
N MET A 144 -3.72 -12.48 13.19
CA MET A 144 -4.73 -11.88 12.32
C MET A 144 -5.21 -12.94 11.35
N VAL A 145 -6.53 -13.07 11.14
CA VAL A 145 -7.09 -13.97 10.13
C VAL A 145 -7.50 -13.15 8.92
N VAL A 146 -6.81 -13.29 7.79
CA VAL A 146 -7.14 -12.58 6.55
C VAL A 146 -8.44 -13.16 5.98
N VAL A 147 -9.41 -12.30 5.64
CA VAL A 147 -10.74 -12.71 5.14
C VAL A 147 -11.20 -11.96 3.89
N GLU A 148 -10.59 -10.81 3.60
CA GLU A 148 -10.86 -10.01 2.40
C GLU A 148 -9.55 -9.49 1.83
N ALA A 149 -9.44 -9.42 0.50
CA ALA A 149 -8.40 -8.72 -0.23
C ALA A 149 -9.03 -8.00 -1.44
N ASP A 150 -8.76 -6.71 -1.61
CA ASP A 150 -9.21 -5.88 -2.73
C ASP A 150 -10.71 -5.98 -3.02
N GLY A 151 -11.53 -5.87 -1.97
CA GLY A 151 -12.99 -5.96 -2.04
C GLY A 151 -13.53 -7.35 -2.39
N ASN A 152 -12.70 -8.39 -2.36
CA ASN A 152 -13.09 -9.77 -2.62
C ASN A 152 -12.80 -10.64 -1.40
N HIS A 153 -13.69 -11.58 -1.11
CA HIS A 153 -13.46 -12.55 -0.04
C HIS A 153 -12.40 -13.58 -0.43
N VAL A 154 -11.50 -13.86 0.52
CA VAL A 154 -10.43 -14.85 0.36
C VAL A 154 -10.67 -16.04 1.29
N GLN A 155 -10.11 -17.18 0.95
CA GLN A 155 -10.09 -18.34 1.83
C GLN A 155 -9.39 -17.96 3.14
N PRO A 156 -10.03 -18.06 4.32
CA PRO A 156 -9.43 -17.55 5.55
C PRO A 156 -8.11 -18.24 5.93
N PHE A 157 -7.09 -17.47 6.27
CA PHE A 157 -5.81 -17.97 6.78
C PHE A 157 -5.24 -17.05 7.86
N ALA A 158 -4.52 -17.63 8.83
CA ALA A 158 -3.97 -16.89 9.96
C ALA A 158 -2.52 -16.47 9.71
N VAL A 159 -2.18 -15.24 10.07
CA VAL A 159 -0.85 -14.64 9.97
C VAL A 159 -0.45 -13.96 11.29
N ASN A 160 0.86 -13.85 11.54
CA ASN A 160 1.38 -13.04 12.66
C ASN A 160 1.62 -11.58 12.24
N ASP A 161 1.91 -11.39 10.95
CA ASP A 161 2.17 -10.11 10.31
C ASP A 161 1.68 -10.18 8.85
N LEU A 162 1.45 -9.01 8.26
CA LEU A 162 0.84 -8.85 6.94
C LEU A 162 1.67 -7.88 6.10
N ASP A 163 2.24 -8.33 4.98
CA ASP A 163 2.79 -7.43 3.96
C ASP A 163 1.62 -6.76 3.19
N ILE A 164 1.73 -5.45 2.96
CA ILE A 164 0.77 -4.66 2.18
C ILE A 164 1.50 -3.66 1.29
N TYR A 165 1.17 -3.68 0.00
CA TYR A 165 1.75 -2.82 -1.02
C TYR A 165 0.82 -1.66 -1.37
N SER A 166 1.36 -0.60 -2.00
CA SER A 166 0.55 0.54 -2.44
C SER A 166 -0.53 0.09 -3.43
N GLY A 167 -1.78 0.49 -3.20
CA GLY A 167 -2.92 0.08 -4.02
C GLY A 167 -3.73 -1.07 -3.43
N GLU A 168 -3.16 -1.85 -2.53
CA GLU A 168 -3.84 -3.01 -1.93
C GLU A 168 -4.72 -2.61 -0.73
N SER A 169 -5.69 -3.47 -0.47
CA SER A 169 -6.57 -3.42 0.69
C SER A 169 -6.88 -4.81 1.22
N TYR A 170 -6.99 -4.95 2.54
CA TYR A 170 -7.29 -6.21 3.22
C TYR A 170 -8.28 -5.98 4.35
N SER A 171 -9.09 -7.00 4.66
CA SER A 171 -9.71 -7.13 5.99
C SER A 171 -9.12 -8.32 6.73
N VAL A 172 -8.79 -8.10 7.99
CA VAL A 172 -8.38 -9.16 8.91
C VAL A 172 -9.28 -9.21 10.13
N LEU A 173 -9.53 -10.41 10.66
CA LEU A 173 -10.18 -10.61 11.95
C LEU A 173 -9.12 -10.72 13.05
N LEU A 174 -9.32 -9.93 14.10
CA LEU A 174 -8.47 -9.89 15.29
C LEU A 174 -9.29 -10.29 16.50
N LYS A 175 -8.87 -11.36 17.20
CA LYS A 175 -9.48 -11.77 18.46
C LYS A 175 -8.71 -11.19 19.64
N THR A 176 -9.39 -10.56 20.58
CA THR A 176 -8.76 -9.92 21.75
C THR A 176 -8.70 -10.89 22.93
N ASP A 177 -7.91 -11.95 22.77
CA ASP A 177 -7.77 -13.07 23.71
C ASP A 177 -6.55 -12.96 24.63
N GLN A 178 -5.83 -11.84 24.57
CA GLN A 178 -4.65 -11.58 25.40
C GLN A 178 -5.04 -10.96 26.76
N ASN A 179 -4.05 -10.75 27.63
CA ASN A 179 -4.26 -10.23 28.99
C ASN A 179 -4.96 -8.86 28.97
N PRO A 180 -6.17 -8.73 29.56
CA PRO A 180 -6.96 -7.51 29.48
C PRO A 180 -6.39 -6.31 30.25
N TYR A 181 -5.41 -6.53 31.12
CA TYR A 181 -4.75 -5.50 31.95
C TYR A 181 -3.45 -4.96 31.33
N LYS A 182 -3.25 -5.21 30.03
CA LYS A 182 -2.12 -4.73 29.21
C LYS A 182 -2.63 -4.06 27.93
N ASN A 183 -1.83 -3.12 27.43
CA ASN A 183 -1.95 -2.62 26.06
C ASN A 183 -0.90 -3.30 25.19
N TYR A 184 -1.13 -3.32 23.88
CA TYR A 184 -0.29 -4.01 22.90
C TYR A 184 0.09 -3.07 21.76
N TRP A 185 1.29 -3.22 21.21
CA TRP A 185 1.71 -2.42 20.05
C TRP A 185 1.01 -2.87 18.76
N VAL A 186 0.59 -1.89 17.96
CA VAL A 186 0.33 -2.05 16.52
C VAL A 186 1.48 -1.37 15.81
N SER A 187 2.21 -2.13 15.00
CA SER A 187 3.46 -1.70 14.36
C SER A 187 3.35 -1.80 12.84
N ILE A 188 3.71 -0.72 12.15
CA ILE A 188 3.79 -0.66 10.70
C ILE A 188 5.23 -0.29 10.34
N GLY A 189 5.93 -1.18 9.62
CA GLY A 189 7.31 -0.97 9.21
C GLY A 189 7.54 -1.10 7.70
N VAL A 190 8.66 -0.57 7.21
CA VAL A 190 9.04 -0.65 5.79
C VAL A 190 9.65 -2.02 5.46
N ARG A 191 9.24 -2.56 4.32
CA ARG A 191 9.77 -3.76 3.68
C ARG A 191 10.04 -3.50 2.18
N GLY A 192 10.80 -4.39 1.53
CA GLY A 192 11.12 -4.31 0.10
C GLY A 192 12.15 -3.23 -0.28
N ARG A 193 12.54 -2.37 0.66
CA ARG A 193 13.61 -1.36 0.52
C ARG A 193 14.40 -1.27 1.82
N ASP A 194 15.68 -0.91 1.73
CA ASP A 194 16.52 -0.65 2.92
C ASP A 194 15.86 0.44 3.79
N PRO A 195 15.39 0.11 5.00
CA PRO A 195 14.53 1.00 5.77
C PRO A 195 15.34 2.16 6.36
N LYS A 196 14.98 3.38 5.95
CA LYS A 196 15.51 4.66 6.51
C LYS A 196 14.44 5.44 7.28
N THR A 197 13.26 4.85 7.46
CA THR A 197 12.09 5.45 8.09
C THR A 197 11.72 4.64 9.33
N ASN A 198 11.44 5.32 10.44
CA ASN A 198 10.99 4.65 11.67
C ASN A 198 9.63 3.98 11.48
N GLN A 199 9.36 2.92 12.24
CA GLN A 199 8.04 2.30 12.30
C GLN A 199 6.99 3.33 12.73
N ALA A 200 5.82 3.31 12.10
CA ALA A 200 4.64 3.97 12.65
C ALA A 200 4.06 3.07 13.74
N LEU A 201 3.82 3.66 14.91
CA LEU A 201 3.32 2.95 16.09
C LEU A 201 1.97 3.53 16.53
N THR A 202 1.06 2.63 16.88
CA THR A 202 -0.12 2.95 17.69
C THR A 202 -0.37 1.82 18.71
N LEU A 203 -1.44 1.94 19.49
CA LEU A 203 -1.79 1.01 20.56
C LEU A 203 -3.11 0.30 20.26
N LEU A 204 -3.12 -1.01 20.47
CA LEU A 204 -4.32 -1.78 20.76
C LEU A 204 -4.55 -1.72 22.27
N SER A 205 -5.48 -0.87 22.70
CA SER A 205 -5.73 -0.59 24.12
C SER A 205 -6.95 -1.35 24.62
N TYR A 206 -6.72 -2.29 25.53
CA TYR A 206 -7.79 -3.06 26.15
C TYR A 206 -8.52 -2.19 27.18
N SER A 207 -9.86 -2.23 27.19
CA SER A 207 -10.71 -1.30 27.95
C SER A 207 -10.47 -1.29 29.47
N ALA A 208 -9.87 -2.34 30.03
CA ALA A 208 -9.49 -2.40 31.44
C ALA A 208 -8.15 -1.70 31.75
N THR A 209 -7.49 -1.12 30.74
CA THR A 209 -6.18 -0.47 30.84
C THR A 209 -6.21 0.93 30.23
N PRO A 210 -5.75 1.98 30.94
CA PRO A 210 -5.64 3.32 30.37
C PRO A 210 -4.70 3.36 29.17
N ALA A 211 -5.06 4.09 28.11
CA ALA A 211 -4.24 4.23 26.90
C ALA A 211 -2.88 4.93 27.15
N SER A 212 -2.76 5.69 28.24
CA SER A 212 -1.50 6.30 28.68
C SER A 212 -0.46 5.27 29.15
N LYS A 213 -0.88 4.05 29.49
CA LYS A 213 0.01 2.96 29.91
C LYS A 213 0.60 2.27 28.68
N LEU A 214 1.81 2.67 28.28
CA LEU A 214 2.51 2.04 27.16
C LEU A 214 2.84 0.56 27.46
N PRO A 215 2.87 -0.33 26.45
CA PRO A 215 3.31 -1.72 26.62
C PRO A 215 4.71 -1.81 27.24
N THR A 216 4.95 -2.87 28.03
CA THR A 216 6.22 -3.11 28.73
C THR A 216 7.28 -3.81 27.88
N THR A 217 6.87 -4.30 26.73
CA THR A 217 7.62 -5.06 25.73
C THR A 217 7.92 -4.17 24.51
N GLN A 218 8.97 -4.50 23.77
CA GLN A 218 9.30 -3.83 22.52
C GLN A 218 8.22 -4.05 21.45
N PRO A 219 7.99 -3.09 20.53
CA PRO A 219 7.15 -3.33 19.37
C PRO A 219 7.60 -4.56 18.56
N PRO A 220 6.68 -5.23 17.85
CA PRO A 220 7.04 -6.26 16.89
C PRO A 220 8.12 -5.78 15.92
N VAL A 221 9.18 -6.58 15.78
CA VAL A 221 10.27 -6.30 14.85
C VAL A 221 9.75 -6.60 13.45
N THR A 222 9.84 -5.61 12.56
CA THR A 222 9.49 -5.81 11.14
C THR A 222 10.35 -6.92 10.56
N PRO A 223 9.79 -7.88 9.80
CA PRO A 223 10.59 -8.85 9.07
C PRO A 223 11.65 -8.17 8.19
N ARG A 224 12.78 -8.84 7.99
CA ARG A 224 13.94 -8.28 7.30
C ARG A 224 13.55 -7.81 5.89
N TRP A 225 13.87 -6.57 5.53
CA TRP A 225 13.32 -5.89 4.35
C TRP A 225 13.55 -6.60 3.01
N ASP A 226 14.66 -7.32 2.85
CA ASP A 226 15.08 -8.06 1.65
C ASP A 226 14.81 -9.58 1.74
N ASP A 227 14.13 -10.08 2.77
CA ASP A 227 13.68 -11.48 2.82
C ASP A 227 12.44 -11.68 1.93
N TYR A 228 12.66 -11.83 0.63
CA TYR A 228 11.58 -12.04 -0.34
C TYR A 228 10.94 -13.43 -0.22
N ASN A 229 11.54 -14.38 0.51
CA ASN A 229 10.91 -15.68 0.73
C ASN A 229 9.76 -15.54 1.72
N HIS A 230 9.93 -14.75 2.78
CA HIS A 230 8.83 -14.36 3.70
C HIS A 230 7.66 -13.74 2.94
N SER A 231 7.93 -12.71 2.13
CA SER A 231 6.88 -12.04 1.34
C SER A 231 6.19 -12.99 0.37
N LYS A 232 6.95 -13.83 -0.35
CA LYS A 232 6.36 -14.85 -1.25
C LYS A 232 5.51 -15.87 -0.50
N ALA A 233 5.89 -16.27 0.71
CA ALA A 233 5.11 -17.21 1.51
C ALA A 233 3.75 -16.62 1.90
N PHE A 234 3.72 -15.35 2.31
CA PHE A 234 2.49 -14.61 2.55
C PHE A 234 1.65 -14.48 1.26
N THR A 235 2.20 -13.92 0.19
CA THR A 235 1.46 -13.67 -1.07
C THR A 235 0.88 -14.96 -1.67
N LYS A 236 1.60 -16.09 -1.59
CA LYS A 236 1.12 -17.40 -2.09
C LYS A 236 0.05 -18.07 -1.23
N SER A 237 -0.26 -17.51 -0.06
CA SER A 237 -1.33 -18.00 0.82
C SER A 237 -2.70 -17.41 0.45
N ILE A 238 -2.75 -16.41 -0.42
CA ILE A 238 -3.98 -15.74 -0.82
C ILE A 238 -4.68 -16.56 -1.91
N TYR A 239 -5.80 -17.17 -1.56
CA TYR A 239 -6.69 -17.87 -2.49
C TYR A 239 -8.08 -17.26 -2.44
N ALA A 240 -8.79 -17.23 -3.56
CA ALA A 240 -10.19 -16.82 -3.58
C ALA A 240 -11.03 -17.74 -2.69
N LEU A 241 -12.05 -17.18 -2.03
CA LEU A 241 -13.01 -17.97 -1.26
C LEU A 241 -13.68 -19.03 -2.15
N MET A 242 -13.95 -20.21 -1.60
CA MET A 242 -14.71 -21.25 -2.30
C MET A 242 -16.06 -20.70 -2.78
N GLY A 243 -16.35 -20.87 -4.08
CA GLY A 243 -17.56 -20.33 -4.73
C GLY A 243 -17.32 -19.03 -5.51
N SER A 244 -16.15 -18.40 -5.38
CA SER A 244 -15.79 -17.24 -6.20
C SER A 244 -15.68 -17.59 -7.69
N PRO A 245 -15.96 -16.63 -8.60
CA PRO A 245 -15.86 -16.84 -10.05
C PRO A 245 -14.49 -17.38 -10.46
N GLN A 246 -14.50 -18.43 -11.29
CA GLN A 246 -13.28 -19.02 -11.84
C GLN A 246 -12.83 -18.26 -13.10
N PRO A 247 -11.51 -18.14 -13.35
CA PRO A 247 -11.02 -17.51 -14.56
C PRO A 247 -11.41 -18.34 -15.81
N PRO A 248 -11.52 -17.70 -16.99
CA PRO A 248 -11.64 -18.43 -18.26
C PRO A 248 -10.49 -19.44 -18.46
N LYS A 249 -10.81 -20.62 -19.00
CA LYS A 249 -9.81 -21.69 -19.24
C LYS A 249 -8.83 -21.38 -20.37
N THR A 250 -9.22 -20.48 -21.27
CA THR A 250 -8.44 -20.04 -22.43
C THR A 250 -8.37 -18.52 -22.42
N TYR A 251 -7.36 -17.96 -23.11
CA TYR A 251 -7.21 -16.52 -23.29
C TYR A 251 -7.24 -16.20 -24.79
N ASP A 252 -7.80 -15.05 -25.15
CA ASP A 252 -7.85 -14.58 -26.55
C ASP A 252 -6.57 -13.81 -26.94
N ARG A 253 -5.97 -13.10 -25.97
CA ARG A 253 -4.73 -12.33 -26.17
C ARG A 253 -3.80 -12.48 -24.98
N ARG A 254 -2.50 -12.53 -25.25
CA ARG A 254 -1.43 -12.50 -24.25
C ARG A 254 -0.48 -11.36 -24.57
N ILE A 255 -0.26 -10.48 -23.60
CA ILE A 255 0.72 -9.40 -23.65
C ILE A 255 1.79 -9.70 -22.61
N ILE A 256 3.06 -9.54 -22.99
CA ILE A 256 4.22 -9.73 -22.12
C ILE A 256 4.86 -8.35 -21.91
N LEU A 257 4.91 -7.90 -20.66
CA LEU A 257 5.33 -6.54 -20.30
C LEU A 257 6.67 -6.56 -19.55
N LEU A 258 7.76 -6.23 -20.25
CA LEU A 258 9.07 -6.02 -19.65
C LEU A 258 9.11 -4.63 -18.99
N ASN A 259 9.38 -4.61 -17.68
CA ASN A 259 9.46 -3.41 -16.86
C ASN A 259 10.93 -3.00 -16.69
N THR A 260 11.31 -1.81 -17.14
CA THR A 260 12.70 -1.34 -17.10
C THR A 260 12.82 0.11 -16.64
N GLN A 261 13.96 0.42 -16.03
CA GLN A 261 14.41 1.79 -15.82
C GLN A 261 15.42 2.15 -16.92
N ASN A 262 15.14 3.23 -17.64
CA ASN A 262 15.83 3.63 -18.85
C ASN A 262 16.19 5.12 -18.82
N ARG A 263 16.83 5.57 -19.90
CA ARG A 263 17.11 6.97 -20.21
C ARG A 263 16.37 7.41 -21.46
N LEU A 264 15.85 8.63 -21.48
CA LEU A 264 15.32 9.30 -22.66
C LEU A 264 15.93 10.70 -22.70
N ASN A 265 16.79 10.97 -23.69
CA ASN A 265 17.51 12.24 -23.82
C ASN A 265 18.21 12.67 -22.51
N GLY A 266 18.83 11.71 -21.81
CA GLY A 266 19.52 11.92 -20.53
C GLY A 266 18.63 11.83 -19.28
N PHE A 267 17.31 12.00 -19.40
CA PHE A 267 16.37 11.90 -18.28
C PHE A 267 16.10 10.45 -17.89
N VAL A 268 16.02 10.17 -16.59
CA VAL A 268 15.63 8.84 -16.08
C VAL A 268 14.14 8.63 -16.29
N LYS A 269 13.76 7.49 -16.88
CA LYS A 269 12.38 7.11 -17.17
C LYS A 269 12.11 5.66 -16.78
N TRP A 270 10.86 5.38 -16.47
CA TRP A 270 10.35 4.01 -16.46
C TRP A 270 9.71 3.72 -17.80
N ALA A 271 9.92 2.50 -18.29
CA ALA A 271 9.43 2.05 -19.57
C ALA A 271 8.83 0.65 -19.47
N ILE A 272 7.82 0.41 -20.30
CA ILE A 272 7.21 -0.89 -20.53
C ILE A 272 7.44 -1.25 -21.98
N ASN A 273 8.05 -2.41 -22.25
CA ASN A 273 8.43 -2.84 -23.61
C ASN A 273 9.16 -1.74 -24.40
N ASN A 274 10.09 -1.06 -23.74
CA ASN A 274 10.89 0.05 -24.27
C ASN A 274 10.10 1.32 -24.67
N VAL A 275 8.89 1.49 -24.14
CA VAL A 275 8.08 2.70 -24.29
C VAL A 275 7.81 3.33 -22.92
N SER A 276 8.17 4.59 -22.76
CA SER A 276 7.79 5.42 -21.61
C SER A 276 6.49 6.17 -21.93
N LEU A 277 5.46 5.96 -21.12
CA LEU A 277 4.15 6.57 -21.34
C LEU A 277 4.20 8.09 -21.18
N VAL A 278 3.62 8.80 -22.16
CA VAL A 278 3.27 10.23 -22.05
C VAL A 278 1.77 10.35 -22.26
N LEU A 279 1.06 10.89 -21.27
CA LEU A 279 -0.37 11.11 -21.40
C LEU A 279 -0.64 12.27 -22.37
N PRO A 280 -1.52 12.10 -23.37
CA PRO A 280 -1.92 13.18 -24.25
C PRO A 280 -2.75 14.22 -23.49
N SER A 281 -2.76 15.45 -24.01
CA SER A 281 -3.59 16.53 -23.46
C SER A 281 -5.09 16.31 -23.66
N THR A 282 -5.47 15.51 -24.65
CA THR A 282 -6.87 15.17 -24.96
C THR A 282 -7.19 13.79 -24.37
N PRO A 283 -8.27 13.65 -23.58
CA PRO A 283 -8.55 12.41 -22.86
C PRO A 283 -8.90 11.25 -23.79
N TYR A 284 -8.24 10.11 -23.60
CA TYR A 284 -8.42 8.90 -24.44
C TYR A 284 -9.88 8.51 -24.67
N LEU A 285 -10.71 8.50 -23.61
CA LEU A 285 -12.12 8.12 -23.71
C LEU A 285 -12.90 9.04 -24.67
N GLY A 286 -12.67 10.35 -24.59
CA GLY A 286 -13.28 11.31 -25.50
C GLY A 286 -12.75 11.13 -26.93
N SER A 287 -11.43 11.00 -27.08
CA SER A 287 -10.78 10.80 -28.37
C SER A 287 -11.32 9.57 -29.10
N ILE A 288 -11.46 8.45 -28.42
CA ILE A 288 -11.99 7.20 -28.99
C ILE A 288 -13.47 7.35 -29.33
N LYS A 289 -14.29 7.88 -28.41
CA LYS A 289 -15.74 8.06 -28.62
C LYS A 289 -16.06 8.94 -29.83
N PHE A 290 -15.26 9.98 -30.07
CA PHE A 290 -15.49 10.95 -31.14
C PHE A 290 -14.59 10.76 -32.37
N GLY A 291 -13.80 9.69 -32.44
CA GLY A 291 -12.95 9.39 -33.60
C GLY A 291 -11.82 10.41 -33.84
N LEU A 292 -11.22 10.95 -32.78
CA LEU A 292 -10.15 11.94 -32.88
C LEU A 292 -8.79 11.28 -33.14
N ASN A 293 -8.50 10.98 -34.41
CA ASN A 293 -7.32 10.20 -34.83
C ASN A 293 -5.96 10.89 -34.61
N ASN A 294 -5.92 12.18 -34.29
CA ASN A 294 -4.70 12.93 -34.04
C ASN A 294 -4.46 13.25 -32.55
N ALA A 295 -5.28 12.70 -31.65
CA ALA A 295 -5.23 13.01 -30.22
C ALA A 295 -4.20 12.17 -29.43
N PHE A 296 -3.74 11.05 -29.99
CA PHE A 296 -2.74 10.15 -29.42
C PHE A 296 -2.10 9.30 -30.53
N ASP A 297 -1.02 8.59 -30.21
CA ASP A 297 -0.32 7.75 -31.19
C ASP A 297 -1.21 6.61 -31.68
N GLN A 298 -1.43 6.55 -32.99
CA GLN A 298 -2.24 5.48 -33.60
C GLN A 298 -1.52 4.12 -33.62
N LYS A 299 -0.20 4.12 -33.39
CA LYS A 299 0.59 2.90 -33.27
C LYS A 299 0.39 2.28 -31.89
N THR A 300 -0.15 1.08 -31.84
CA THR A 300 -0.27 0.28 -30.61
C THR A 300 1.10 -0.03 -30.01
N PRO A 301 1.25 0.02 -28.66
CA PRO A 301 2.49 -0.40 -28.00
C PRO A 301 2.82 -1.88 -28.28
N PRO A 302 4.09 -2.30 -28.16
CA PRO A 302 4.46 -3.69 -28.41
C PRO A 302 3.77 -4.66 -27.43
N ASP A 303 3.29 -5.79 -27.97
CA ASP A 303 2.70 -6.88 -27.18
C ASP A 303 3.76 -7.73 -26.47
N ASN A 304 5.04 -7.59 -26.84
CA ASN A 304 6.16 -8.33 -26.26
C ASN A 304 7.45 -7.48 -26.31
N TYR A 305 8.47 -7.93 -25.59
CA TYR A 305 9.83 -7.39 -25.66
C TYR A 305 10.75 -8.27 -26.52
N ASP A 306 11.97 -7.81 -26.77
CA ASP A 306 12.97 -8.56 -27.54
C ASP A 306 13.34 -9.87 -26.82
N SER A 307 13.17 -11.01 -27.49
CA SER A 307 13.46 -12.34 -26.93
C SER A 307 14.92 -12.55 -26.53
N SER A 308 15.84 -11.73 -27.05
CA SER A 308 17.27 -11.76 -26.67
C SER A 308 17.58 -11.01 -25.37
N TYR A 309 16.60 -10.30 -24.81
CA TYR A 309 16.81 -9.49 -23.61
C TYR A 309 17.02 -10.37 -22.36
N ASP A 310 18.19 -10.25 -21.75
CA ASP A 310 18.56 -10.95 -20.53
C ASP A 310 18.11 -10.13 -19.29
N ILE A 311 17.00 -10.53 -18.68
CA ILE A 311 16.43 -9.86 -17.50
C ILE A 311 17.32 -9.94 -16.26
N MET A 312 18.35 -10.80 -16.27
CA MET A 312 19.28 -10.96 -15.15
C MET A 312 20.49 -10.04 -15.27
N LYS A 313 20.63 -9.29 -16.38
CA LYS A 313 21.75 -8.39 -16.62
C LYS A 313 21.27 -6.95 -16.89
N PRO A 314 22.11 -5.94 -16.61
CA PRO A 314 21.82 -4.57 -17.05
C PRO A 314 21.66 -4.52 -18.57
N ALA A 315 20.65 -3.76 -19.04
CA ALA A 315 20.43 -3.59 -20.47
C ALA A 315 21.66 -2.96 -21.14
N PRO A 316 22.17 -3.52 -22.26
CA PRO A 316 23.31 -2.96 -22.98
C PRO A 316 23.01 -1.57 -23.56
N ASN A 317 21.75 -1.33 -23.94
CA ASN A 317 21.24 -0.02 -24.32
C ASN A 317 20.15 0.40 -23.32
N GLN A 318 20.41 1.49 -22.60
CA GLN A 318 19.44 2.04 -21.64
C GLN A 318 18.50 3.05 -22.28
N ASN A 319 18.61 3.39 -23.57
CA ASN A 319 17.70 4.34 -24.21
C ASN A 319 16.30 3.75 -24.38
N THR A 320 15.29 4.56 -24.10
CA THR A 320 13.88 4.25 -24.36
C THR A 320 13.25 5.24 -25.33
N THR A 321 12.05 4.91 -25.79
CA THR A 321 11.20 5.81 -26.60
C THR A 321 10.05 6.32 -25.73
N GLN A 322 9.33 7.34 -26.20
CA GLN A 322 8.09 7.79 -25.56
C GLN A 322 6.89 7.48 -26.46
N GLY A 323 5.73 7.27 -25.86
CA GLY A 323 4.50 7.03 -26.63
C GLY A 323 3.23 7.21 -25.80
N SER A 324 2.13 7.39 -26.53
CA SER A 324 0.76 7.56 -26.04
C SER A 324 -0.21 6.54 -26.68
N GLY A 325 0.33 5.52 -27.35
CA GLY A 325 -0.47 4.49 -28.01
C GLY A 325 -1.25 3.65 -27.00
N VAL A 326 -2.42 3.17 -27.43
CA VAL A 326 -3.28 2.28 -26.63
C VAL A 326 -3.30 0.86 -27.18
N TYR A 327 -3.42 -0.13 -26.30
CA TYR A 327 -3.71 -1.50 -26.70
C TYR A 327 -5.16 -1.59 -27.21
N SER A 328 -5.34 -1.92 -28.48
CA SER A 328 -6.66 -2.13 -29.10
C SER A 328 -6.98 -3.61 -29.17
N ILE A 329 -8.19 -4.01 -28.75
CA ILE A 329 -8.72 -5.36 -28.98
C ILE A 329 -9.24 -5.37 -30.43
N THR A 330 -8.41 -5.80 -31.37
CA THR A 330 -8.84 -6.20 -32.72
C THR A 330 -9.24 -7.65 -32.71
#